data_AF-A0A850S2U1-F1
#
_entry.id   AF-A0A850S2U1-F1
#
_cell.length_a   1.000
_cell.length_b   1.000
_cell.length_c   1.000
_cell.angle_alpha   90.00
_cell.angle_beta   90.00
_cell.angle_gamma   90.00
#
_symmetry.space_group_name_H-M   'P 1'
#
loop_
_entity.id
_entity.type
_entity.pdbx_description
1 polymer ?
#
loop_
_entity_poly.entity_id
_entity_poly.type
_entity_poly.pdbx_seq_one_letter_code
_entity_poly.pdbx_strand_id
1 'polypeptide(L)'
;MPESVATSDIVLTGLVLFGILQLSWFSVMLLRRGAPAETIQQALPPIFSIWVLMWPVYIDASWLWAGLIALLILSLVATSLKRPFFHHLRIAWSPVVEETGIAVSQRPLLMPLTHTITALLIASLWFQAIPEFGFGLALCFCIAFPAAYWVDQLATRRFNHRTLGFPAHPDQTLAGHITLIAVSTALLCWALHVYHGTAWQALLIATLIAAMTASATRALFPGRWNGPATMLTSGFVMWLL
;
A
#
# COMPACT_ATOMS: atom_id res chain seq x y z
N MET A 1 -31.01 -16.08 -11.91
CA MET A 1 -29.75 -16.16 -11.14
C MET A 1 -28.70 -15.06 -11.41
N PRO A 2 -28.80 -14.16 -12.42
CA PRO A 2 -27.83 -13.05 -12.52
C PRO A 2 -28.07 -11.90 -11.51
N GLU A 3 -29.29 -11.76 -10.97
CA GLU A 3 -29.61 -10.70 -10.00
C GLU A 3 -28.93 -10.89 -8.63
N SER A 4 -28.82 -12.12 -8.13
CA SER A 4 -28.14 -12.40 -6.85
C SER A 4 -26.63 -12.16 -6.92
N VAL A 5 -26.05 -12.35 -8.11
CA VAL A 5 -24.63 -12.18 -8.43
C VAL A 5 -24.25 -10.69 -8.39
N ALA A 6 -25.01 -9.83 -9.07
CA ALA A 6 -24.80 -8.38 -9.03
C ALA A 6 -25.03 -7.78 -7.63
N THR A 7 -25.96 -8.36 -6.86
CA THR A 7 -26.24 -7.91 -5.49
C THR A 7 -25.05 -8.12 -4.56
N SER A 8 -24.26 -9.19 -4.75
CA SER A 8 -23.06 -9.46 -3.95
C SER A 8 -22.02 -8.35 -4.09
N ASP A 9 -21.63 -8.01 -5.32
CA ASP A 9 -20.61 -6.99 -5.59
C ASP A 9 -21.02 -5.61 -5.07
N ILE A 10 -22.31 -5.27 -5.16
CA ILE A 10 -22.88 -4.04 -4.61
C ILE A 10 -22.76 -4.02 -3.07
N VAL A 11 -23.09 -5.12 -2.40
CA VAL A 11 -22.99 -5.23 -0.93
C VAL A 11 -21.53 -5.12 -0.48
N LEU A 12 -20.62 -5.84 -1.15
CA LEU A 12 -19.18 -5.78 -0.85
C LEU A 12 -18.65 -4.35 -1.03
N THR A 13 -19.02 -3.70 -2.13
CA THR A 13 -18.66 -2.29 -2.38
C THR A 13 -19.20 -1.37 -1.29
N GLY A 14 -20.47 -1.53 -0.91
CA GLY A 14 -21.09 -0.75 0.16
C GLY A 14 -20.35 -0.89 1.51
N LEU A 15 -19.93 -2.10 1.87
CA LEU A 15 -19.13 -2.36 3.06
C LEU A 15 -17.76 -1.66 3.00
N VAL A 16 -17.10 -1.69 1.84
CA VAL A 16 -15.81 -1.02 1.63
C VAL A 16 -15.96 0.51 1.76
N LEU A 17 -16.99 1.10 1.14
CA LEU A 17 -17.27 2.53 1.23
C LEU A 17 -17.51 2.97 2.68
N PHE A 18 -18.31 2.18 3.42
CA PHE A 18 -18.52 2.43 4.84
C PHE A 18 -17.23 2.31 5.65
N GLY A 19 -16.40 1.29 5.37
CA GLY A 19 -15.08 1.12 5.97
C GLY A 19 -14.14 2.30 5.71
N ILE A 20 -14.12 2.86 4.50
CA ILE A 20 -13.34 4.06 4.15
C ILE A 20 -13.78 5.27 4.97
N LEU A 21 -15.09 5.46 5.14
CA LEU A 21 -15.63 6.54 5.98
C LEU A 21 -15.23 6.35 7.44
N GLN A 22 -15.33 5.13 7.98
CA GLN A 22 -14.88 4.81 9.33
C GLN A 22 -13.38 5.08 9.50
N LEU A 23 -12.56 4.68 8.53
CA LEU A 23 -11.12 4.91 8.54
C LEU A 23 -10.77 6.40 8.60
N SER A 24 -11.52 7.23 7.87
CA SER A 24 -11.35 8.70 7.93
C SER A 24 -11.66 9.26 9.31
N TRP A 25 -12.74 8.75 9.94
CA TRP A 25 -13.12 9.15 11.28
C TRP A 25 -12.06 8.74 12.33
N PHE A 26 -11.60 7.49 12.28
CA PHE A 26 -10.55 6.99 13.17
C PHE A 26 -9.24 7.75 12.99
N SER A 27 -8.86 8.07 11.75
CA SER A 27 -7.65 8.85 11.46
C SER A 27 -7.69 10.23 12.13
N VAL A 28 -8.84 10.92 12.05
CA VAL A 28 -9.04 12.21 12.73
C VAL A 28 -9.01 12.06 14.25
N MET A 29 -9.65 11.00 14.79
CA MET A 29 -9.65 10.74 16.22
C MET A 29 -8.24 10.48 16.77
N LEU A 30 -7.45 9.64 16.09
CA LEU A 30 -6.08 9.34 16.48
C LEU A 30 -5.19 10.57 16.41
N LEU A 31 -5.30 11.38 15.35
CA LEU A 31 -4.54 12.62 15.24
C LEU A 31 -4.87 13.58 16.39
N ARG A 32 -6.16 13.75 16.73
CA ARG A 32 -6.60 14.59 17.87
C ARG A 32 -6.08 14.08 19.22
N ARG A 33 -5.75 12.80 19.33
CA ARG A 33 -5.13 12.18 20.51
C ARG A 33 -3.61 12.26 20.50
N GLY A 34 -3.01 12.93 19.52
CA GLY A 34 -1.56 13.14 19.42
C GLY A 34 -0.81 12.03 18.69
N ALA A 35 -1.49 11.10 18.01
CA ALA A 35 -0.81 10.12 17.17
C ALA A 35 -0.16 10.83 15.96
N PRO A 36 1.12 10.57 15.66
CA PRO A 36 1.80 11.22 14.54
C PRO A 36 1.19 10.74 13.21
N ALA A 37 1.05 11.68 12.26
CA ALA A 37 0.47 11.40 10.94
C ALA A 37 1.21 10.29 10.18
N GLU A 38 2.52 10.14 10.42
CA GLU A 38 3.31 9.08 9.82
C GLU A 38 2.85 7.69 10.26
N THR A 39 2.66 7.47 11.57
CA THR A 39 2.14 6.22 12.13
C THR A 39 0.73 5.93 11.62
N ILE A 40 -0.13 6.95 11.56
CA ILE A 40 -1.48 6.79 11.02
C ILE A 40 -1.40 6.28 9.58
N GLN A 41 -0.58 6.91 8.73
CA GLN A 41 -0.44 6.52 7.33
C GLN A 41 0.14 5.11 7.14
N GLN A 42 1.06 4.66 7.99
CA GLN A 42 1.57 3.28 7.93
C GLN A 42 0.57 2.25 8.46
N ALA A 43 -0.43 2.67 9.24
CA ALA A 43 -1.51 1.82 9.72
C ALA A 43 -2.68 1.69 8.72
N LEU A 44 -2.78 2.55 7.71
CA LEU A 44 -3.87 2.47 6.70
C LEU A 44 -3.72 1.27 5.75
N PRO A 45 -2.56 1.00 5.10
CA PRO A 45 -2.43 -0.11 4.17
C PRO A 45 -2.79 -1.48 4.78
N PRO A 46 -2.41 -1.82 6.02
CA PRO A 46 -2.84 -3.07 6.65
C PRO A 46 -4.36 -3.18 6.80
N ILE A 47 -5.06 -2.08 7.07
CA ILE A 47 -6.53 -2.08 7.15
C ILE A 47 -7.13 -2.31 5.76
N PHE A 48 -6.54 -1.72 4.71
CA PHE A 48 -6.94 -1.99 3.33
C PHE A 48 -6.68 -3.43 2.88
N SER A 49 -5.83 -4.19 3.57
CA SER A 49 -5.65 -5.63 3.26
C SER A 49 -6.97 -6.41 3.36
N ILE A 50 -7.90 -5.99 4.24
CA ILE A 50 -9.23 -6.59 4.34
C ILE A 50 -9.98 -6.45 3.01
N TRP A 51 -9.97 -5.25 2.43
CA TRP A 51 -10.57 -5.02 1.12
C TRP A 51 -9.85 -5.80 0.02
N VAL A 52 -8.51 -5.80 0.03
CA VAL A 52 -7.71 -6.56 -0.96
C VAL A 52 -8.01 -8.06 -0.91
N LEU A 53 -8.12 -8.64 0.28
CA LEU A 53 -8.51 -10.05 0.48
C LEU A 53 -9.88 -10.40 -0.10
N MET A 54 -10.75 -9.40 -0.26
CA MET A 54 -12.06 -9.55 -0.90
C MET A 54 -12.00 -9.42 -2.43
N TRP A 55 -10.89 -8.98 -3.03
CA TRP A 55 -10.78 -8.80 -4.49
C TRP A 55 -11.14 -10.06 -5.29
N PRO A 56 -10.67 -11.27 -4.93
CA PRO A 56 -11.04 -12.50 -5.65
C PRO A 56 -12.53 -12.88 -5.54
N VAL A 57 -13.27 -12.25 -4.61
CA VAL A 57 -14.70 -12.50 -4.40
C VAL A 57 -15.57 -11.69 -5.36
N TYR A 58 -15.04 -10.57 -5.89
CA TYR A 58 -15.76 -9.76 -6.86
C TYR A 58 -15.95 -10.53 -8.16
N ILE A 59 -17.17 -10.51 -8.66
CA ILE A 59 -17.52 -11.18 -9.92
C ILE A 59 -17.15 -10.28 -11.09
N ASP A 60 -17.45 -8.98 -10.97
CA ASP A 60 -16.91 -7.96 -11.86
C ASP A 60 -15.86 -7.10 -11.15
N ALA A 61 -14.60 -7.25 -11.56
CA ALA A 61 -13.47 -6.49 -11.03
C ALA A 61 -13.59 -4.97 -11.27
N SER A 62 -14.50 -4.52 -12.15
CA SER A 62 -14.77 -3.10 -12.35
C SER A 62 -15.28 -2.41 -11.06
N TRP A 63 -15.90 -3.15 -10.14
CA TRP A 63 -16.34 -2.61 -8.85
C TRP A 63 -15.19 -2.14 -7.94
N LEU A 64 -13.97 -2.62 -8.18
CA LEU A 64 -12.78 -2.13 -7.47
C LEU A 64 -12.55 -0.62 -7.71
N TRP A 65 -12.97 -0.11 -8.88
CA TRP A 65 -12.91 1.32 -9.18
C TRP A 65 -13.74 2.16 -8.22
N ALA A 66 -14.87 1.64 -7.71
CA ALA A 66 -15.70 2.38 -6.76
C ALA A 66 -14.94 2.68 -5.46
N GLY A 67 -14.16 1.72 -4.95
CA GLY A 67 -13.31 1.91 -3.78
C GLY A 67 -12.21 2.95 -4.02
N LEU A 68 -11.52 2.88 -5.16
CA LEU A 68 -10.48 3.84 -5.53
C LEU A 68 -11.04 5.26 -5.73
N ILE A 69 -12.18 5.38 -6.42
CA ILE A 69 -12.87 6.65 -6.65
C ILE A 69 -13.32 7.23 -5.30
N ALA A 70 -13.83 6.42 -4.39
CA ALA A 70 -14.22 6.91 -3.06
C ALA A 70 -13.04 7.45 -2.25
N LEU A 71 -11.88 6.76 -2.28
CA LEU A 71 -10.65 7.27 -1.68
C LEU A 71 -10.20 8.59 -2.31
N LEU A 72 -10.26 8.68 -3.64
CA LEU A 72 -9.89 9.88 -4.38
C LEU A 72 -10.83 11.06 -4.04
N ILE A 73 -12.14 10.83 -4.05
CA ILE A 73 -13.15 11.83 -3.68
C ILE A 73 -12.91 12.30 -2.25
N LEU A 74 -12.70 11.37 -1.31
CA LEU A 74 -12.52 11.73 0.09
C LEU A 74 -11.21 12.51 0.31
N SER A 75 -10.15 12.16 -0.41
CA SER A 75 -8.89 12.93 -0.44
C SER A 75 -9.09 14.34 -1.00
N LEU A 76 -9.85 14.48 -2.10
CA LEU A 76 -10.19 15.76 -2.70
C LEU A 76 -11.07 16.63 -1.78
N VAL A 77 -12.02 16.00 -1.08
CA VAL A 77 -12.87 16.67 -0.11
C VAL A 77 -12.05 17.15 1.09
N ALA A 78 -11.08 16.34 1.55
CA ALA A 78 -10.17 16.71 2.64
C ALA A 78 -9.29 17.93 2.29
N THR A 79 -8.93 18.12 1.01
CA THR A 79 -8.17 19.29 0.57
C THR A 79 -9.05 20.52 0.31
N SER A 80 -10.25 20.32 -0.21
CA SER A 80 -11.14 21.40 -0.67
C SER A 80 -11.93 22.03 0.46
N LEU A 81 -12.36 21.25 1.46
CA LEU A 81 -13.22 21.75 2.54
C LEU A 81 -12.42 22.28 3.73
N LYS A 82 -12.69 23.53 4.11
CA LYS A 82 -12.04 24.21 5.25
C LYS A 82 -12.69 23.92 6.61
N ARG A 83 -13.41 22.81 6.77
CA ARG A 83 -14.02 22.42 8.06
C ARG A 83 -12.99 21.73 8.96
N PRO A 84 -13.12 21.83 10.30
CA PRO A 84 -12.10 21.30 11.22
C PRO A 84 -11.86 19.79 11.08
N PHE A 85 -12.91 19.02 10.78
CA PHE A 85 -12.78 17.59 10.50
C PHE A 85 -11.87 17.32 9.30
N PHE A 86 -12.17 17.93 8.14
CA PHE A 86 -11.41 17.74 6.90
C PHE A 86 -10.00 18.30 6.98
N HIS A 87 -9.79 19.38 7.73
CA HIS A 87 -8.44 19.90 8.01
C HIS A 87 -7.59 18.87 8.78
N HIS A 88 -8.13 18.27 9.85
CA HIS A 88 -7.43 17.22 10.58
C HIS A 88 -7.23 15.96 9.74
N LEU A 89 -8.21 15.61 8.90
CA LEU A 89 -8.10 14.47 7.99
C LEU A 89 -6.95 14.67 6.99
N ARG A 90 -6.87 15.87 6.38
CA ARG A 90 -5.78 16.24 5.49
C ARG A 90 -4.43 16.09 6.19
N ILE A 91 -4.28 16.58 7.41
CA ILE A 91 -3.01 16.43 8.16
C ILE A 91 -2.70 14.96 8.44
N ALA A 92 -3.68 14.18 8.88
CA ALA A 92 -3.50 12.75 9.19
C ALA A 92 -3.05 11.94 7.97
N TRP A 93 -3.51 12.31 6.78
CA TRP A 93 -3.32 11.57 5.53
C TRP A 93 -2.30 12.19 4.56
N SER A 94 -1.74 13.36 4.87
CA SER A 94 -0.66 13.96 4.11
C SER A 94 0.70 13.49 4.67
N PRO A 95 1.69 13.21 3.81
CA PRO A 95 3.04 12.92 4.27
C PRO A 95 3.60 14.11 5.06
N VAL A 96 4.28 13.82 6.17
CA VAL A 96 5.06 14.84 6.89
C VAL A 96 6.23 15.22 5.99
N VAL A 97 6.44 16.52 5.82
CA VAL A 97 7.60 17.03 5.07
C VAL A 97 8.84 16.74 5.91
N GLU A 98 9.56 15.67 5.58
CA GLU A 98 10.93 15.52 6.04
C GLU A 98 11.74 16.67 5.46
N GLU A 99 12.25 17.54 6.33
CA GLU A 99 13.33 18.47 6.03
C GLU A 99 14.62 17.67 5.80
N THR A 100 14.66 16.87 4.74
CA THR A 100 15.94 16.40 4.20
C THR A 100 16.68 17.65 3.77
N GLY A 101 17.79 18.00 4.41
CA GLY A 101 18.62 19.20 4.19
C GLY A 101 19.19 19.39 2.77
N ILE A 102 18.68 18.65 1.80
CA ILE A 102 18.81 18.95 0.38
C ILE A 102 17.83 20.10 0.13
N ALA A 103 18.37 21.27 -0.23
CA ALA A 103 17.65 22.51 -0.53
C ALA A 103 16.75 22.43 -1.78
N VAL A 104 15.91 21.39 -1.90
CA VAL A 104 14.79 21.35 -2.84
C VAL A 104 13.65 22.12 -2.19
N SER A 105 13.76 23.43 -2.25
CA SER A 105 12.69 24.35 -1.87
C SER A 105 11.44 23.97 -2.68
N GLN A 106 10.32 23.78 -1.99
CA GLN A 106 8.99 23.56 -2.56
C GLN A 106 8.78 22.19 -3.25
N ARG A 107 8.58 21.14 -2.44
CA ARG A 107 7.83 19.97 -2.95
C ARG A 107 6.36 20.36 -3.15
N PRO A 108 5.73 20.04 -4.29
CA PRO A 108 4.32 20.33 -4.51
C PRO A 108 3.50 19.64 -3.43
N LEU A 109 2.56 20.38 -2.83
CA LEU A 109 1.67 19.83 -1.83
C LEU A 109 0.69 18.87 -2.52
N LEU A 110 1.04 17.59 -2.52
CA LEU A 110 0.23 16.53 -3.10
C LEU A 110 -1.05 16.30 -2.28
N MET A 111 -2.06 15.73 -2.92
CA MET A 111 -3.29 15.34 -2.24
C MET A 111 -3.00 14.28 -1.17
N PRO A 112 -3.76 14.24 -0.06
CA PRO A 112 -3.66 13.19 0.94
C PRO A 112 -3.76 11.79 0.32
N LEU A 113 -3.02 10.82 0.86
CA LEU A 113 -2.98 9.44 0.35
C LEU A 113 -2.59 9.27 -1.12
N THR A 114 -2.04 10.29 -1.81
CA THR A 114 -1.68 10.16 -3.24
C THR A 114 -0.85 8.90 -3.50
N HIS A 115 0.19 8.65 -2.70
CA HIS A 115 1.03 7.46 -2.87
C HIS A 115 0.28 6.15 -2.65
N THR A 116 -0.59 6.07 -1.64
CA THR A 116 -1.42 4.89 -1.36
C THR A 116 -2.42 4.63 -2.48
N ILE A 117 -3.12 5.67 -2.94
CA ILE A 117 -4.08 5.58 -4.04
C ILE A 117 -3.36 5.13 -5.31
N THR A 118 -2.21 5.71 -5.64
CA THR A 118 -1.44 5.32 -6.83
C THR A 118 -0.93 3.88 -6.74
N ALA A 119 -0.45 3.43 -5.57
CA ALA A 119 0.00 2.04 -5.39
C ALA A 119 -1.16 1.05 -5.59
N LEU A 120 -2.32 1.31 -4.98
CA LEU A 120 -3.52 0.48 -5.13
C LEU A 120 -4.07 0.53 -6.56
N LEU A 121 -3.99 1.69 -7.23
CA LEU A 121 -4.36 1.83 -8.64
C LEU A 121 -3.47 0.96 -9.54
N ILE A 122 -2.15 1.00 -9.37
CA ILE A 122 -1.23 0.17 -10.14
C ILE A 122 -1.53 -1.32 -9.90
N ALA A 123 -1.74 -1.72 -8.64
CA ALA A 123 -2.10 -3.08 -8.31
C ALA A 123 -3.47 -3.50 -8.89
N SER A 124 -4.47 -2.59 -8.91
CA SER A 124 -5.78 -2.88 -9.51
C SER A 124 -5.72 -2.98 -11.03
N LEU A 125 -4.84 -2.21 -11.69
CA LEU A 125 -4.59 -2.33 -13.12
C LEU A 125 -3.97 -3.69 -13.45
N TRP A 126 -2.98 -4.12 -12.64
CA TRP A 126 -2.47 -5.48 -12.73
C TRP A 126 -3.56 -6.51 -12.46
N PHE A 127 -4.46 -6.29 -11.49
CA PHE A 127 -5.53 -7.24 -11.18
C PHE A 127 -6.52 -7.41 -12.34
N GLN A 128 -6.84 -6.32 -13.04
CA GLN A 128 -7.71 -6.39 -14.22
C GLN A 128 -7.05 -7.10 -15.40
N ALA A 129 -5.72 -7.00 -15.55
CA ALA A 129 -4.99 -7.68 -16.60
C ALA A 129 -4.69 -9.15 -16.25
N ILE A 130 -4.22 -9.38 -15.02
CA ILE A 130 -3.72 -10.65 -14.47
C ILE A 130 -4.07 -10.67 -12.96
N PRO A 131 -5.23 -11.24 -12.58
CA PRO A 131 -5.78 -11.16 -11.21
C PRO A 131 -4.79 -11.59 -10.11
N GLU A 132 -4.10 -12.70 -10.31
CA GLU A 132 -3.13 -13.23 -9.35
C GLU A 132 -1.97 -12.26 -9.06
N PHE A 133 -1.52 -11.50 -10.05
CA PHE A 133 -0.44 -10.53 -9.88
C PHE A 133 -0.94 -9.32 -9.11
N GLY A 134 -2.04 -8.71 -9.57
CA GLY A 134 -2.60 -7.54 -8.91
C GLY A 134 -2.98 -7.81 -7.45
N PHE A 135 -3.54 -8.99 -7.18
CA PHE A 135 -3.89 -9.42 -5.84
C PHE A 135 -2.64 -9.55 -4.95
N GLY A 136 -1.62 -10.28 -5.42
CA GLY A 136 -0.37 -10.44 -4.69
C GLY A 136 0.34 -9.11 -4.43
N LEU A 137 0.43 -8.24 -5.44
CA LEU A 137 1.04 -6.91 -5.33
C LEU A 137 0.30 -6.03 -4.32
N ALA A 138 -1.03 -5.98 -4.39
CA ALA A 138 -1.84 -5.21 -3.45
C ALA A 138 -1.61 -5.69 -2.01
N LEU A 139 -1.53 -7.01 -1.77
CA LEU A 139 -1.20 -7.56 -0.45
C LEU A 139 0.21 -7.20 0.01
N CYS A 140 1.20 -7.26 -0.89
CA CYS A 140 2.57 -6.84 -0.58
C CYS A 140 2.62 -5.37 -0.15
N PHE A 141 1.91 -4.48 -0.84
CA PHE A 141 1.80 -3.09 -0.44
C PHE A 141 1.07 -2.93 0.91
N CYS A 142 -0.03 -3.66 1.11
CA CYS A 142 -0.83 -3.55 2.32
C CYS A 142 -0.18 -4.16 3.57
N ILE A 143 0.67 -5.18 3.42
CA ILE A 143 1.21 -5.96 4.54
C ILE A 143 2.73 -5.87 4.60
N ALA A 144 3.42 -6.21 3.51
CA ALA A 144 4.88 -6.33 3.52
C ALA A 144 5.58 -4.97 3.72
N PHE A 145 5.07 -3.91 3.08
CA PHE A 145 5.61 -2.55 3.24
C PHE A 145 5.49 -2.01 4.67
N PRO A 146 4.30 -2.01 5.30
CA PRO A 146 4.16 -1.63 6.71
C PRO A 146 4.99 -2.52 7.63
N ALA A 147 5.04 -3.84 7.40
CA ALA A 147 5.86 -4.74 8.20
C ALA A 147 7.35 -4.35 8.14
N ALA A 148 7.88 -4.09 6.95
CA ALA A 148 9.25 -3.65 6.76
C ALA A 148 9.53 -2.30 7.46
N TYR A 149 8.60 -1.36 7.37
CA TYR A 149 8.69 -0.07 8.07
C TYR A 149 8.74 -0.25 9.59
N TRP A 150 7.85 -1.06 10.15
CA TRP A 150 7.82 -1.30 11.60
C TRP A 150 9.06 -2.04 12.09
N VAL A 151 9.59 -2.97 11.30
CA VAL A 151 10.87 -3.62 11.59
C VAL A 151 12.01 -2.62 11.57
N ASP A 152 12.07 -1.71 10.60
CA ASP A 152 13.09 -0.65 10.57
C ASP A 152 13.02 0.23 11.83
N GLN A 153 11.82 0.68 12.21
CA GLN A 153 11.62 1.48 13.43
C GLN A 153 12.02 0.71 14.71
N LEU A 154 11.67 -0.58 14.81
CA LEU A 154 12.01 -1.41 15.96
C LEU A 154 13.51 -1.69 16.02
N ALA A 155 14.12 -2.01 14.88
CA ALA A 155 15.53 -2.36 14.75
C ALA A 155 16.43 -1.16 15.11
N THR A 156 16.07 0.04 14.65
CA THR A 156 16.80 1.28 14.96
C THR A 156 16.61 1.68 16.43
N ARG A 157 15.38 1.63 16.97
CA ARG A 157 15.12 2.11 18.35
C ARG A 157 15.55 1.14 19.45
N ARG A 158 15.48 -0.16 19.22
CA ARG A 158 15.64 -1.18 20.28
C ARG A 158 16.93 -1.99 20.17
N PHE A 159 17.37 -2.30 18.95
CA PHE A 159 18.46 -3.24 18.72
C PHE A 159 19.72 -2.60 18.14
N ASN A 160 19.70 -1.28 17.91
CA ASN A 160 20.79 -0.50 17.32
C ASN A 160 21.36 -1.17 16.05
N HIS A 161 20.48 -1.77 15.25
CA HIS A 161 20.89 -2.44 14.03
C HIS A 161 21.44 -1.43 13.02
N ARG A 162 22.40 -1.90 12.21
CA ARG A 162 23.09 -1.07 11.23
C ARG A 162 22.11 -0.62 10.15
N THR A 163 21.86 0.68 10.10
CA THR A 163 21.20 1.35 8.98
C THR A 163 22.05 1.17 7.72
N LEU A 164 21.39 0.95 6.58
CA LEU A 164 22.09 0.78 5.30
C LEU A 164 22.54 2.12 4.71
N GLY A 165 21.98 3.24 5.20
CA GLY A 165 22.43 4.58 4.82
C GLY A 165 22.13 4.93 3.37
N PHE A 166 21.02 4.41 2.81
CA PHE A 166 20.62 4.77 1.46
C PHE A 166 20.33 6.27 1.36
N PRO A 167 20.82 6.99 0.33
CA PRO A 167 20.64 8.44 0.23
C PRO A 167 19.18 8.89 0.24
N ALA A 168 18.28 8.08 -0.31
CA ALA A 168 16.85 8.37 -0.39
C ALA A 168 16.07 7.98 0.89
N HIS A 169 16.63 7.08 1.71
CA HIS A 169 15.99 6.49 2.89
C HIS A 169 17.04 6.07 3.93
N PRO A 170 17.59 7.04 4.70
CA PRO A 170 18.71 6.76 5.62
C PRO A 170 18.33 5.79 6.73
N ASP A 171 17.06 5.74 7.12
CA ASP A 171 16.57 4.94 8.25
C ASP A 171 16.29 3.46 7.90
N GLN A 172 16.43 3.06 6.63
CA GLN A 172 16.22 1.68 6.22
C GLN A 172 17.33 0.76 6.76
N THR A 173 16.93 -0.39 7.30
CA THR A 173 17.81 -1.38 7.90
C THR A 173 17.85 -2.67 7.08
N LEU A 174 18.93 -3.44 7.22
CA LEU A 174 19.00 -4.77 6.61
C LEU A 174 17.83 -5.67 7.04
N ALA A 175 17.41 -5.57 8.31
CA ALA A 175 16.27 -6.32 8.83
C ALA A 175 14.97 -5.98 8.09
N GLY A 176 14.66 -4.71 7.88
CA GLY A 176 13.46 -4.30 7.13
C GLY A 176 13.49 -4.77 5.67
N HIS A 177 14.66 -4.75 5.02
CA HIS A 177 14.81 -5.31 3.67
C HIS A 177 14.58 -6.82 3.62
N ILE A 178 15.15 -7.57 4.56
CA ILE A 178 14.94 -9.02 4.65
C ILE A 178 13.45 -9.32 4.94
N THR A 179 12.82 -8.58 5.84
CA THR A 179 11.38 -8.71 6.13
C THR A 179 10.55 -8.44 4.89
N LEU A 180 10.83 -7.36 4.15
CA LEU A 180 10.10 -7.07 2.91
C LEU A 180 10.24 -8.22 1.90
N ILE A 181 11.46 -8.72 1.69
CA ILE A 181 11.72 -9.81 0.74
C ILE A 181 10.95 -11.07 1.17
N ALA A 182 11.09 -11.48 2.43
CA ALA A 182 10.48 -12.70 2.93
C ALA A 182 8.95 -12.65 2.87
N VAL A 183 8.34 -11.56 3.36
CA VAL A 183 6.88 -11.40 3.38
C VAL A 183 6.34 -11.24 1.95
N SER A 184 7.00 -10.47 1.08
CA SER A 184 6.55 -10.31 -0.31
C SER A 184 6.66 -11.62 -1.09
N THR A 185 7.75 -12.38 -0.92
CA THR A 185 7.91 -13.70 -1.55
C THR A 185 6.77 -14.63 -1.13
N ALA A 186 6.45 -14.69 0.17
CA ALA A 186 5.37 -15.53 0.69
C ALA A 186 4.00 -15.11 0.14
N LEU A 187 3.68 -13.81 0.14
CA LEU A 187 2.39 -13.30 -0.32
C LEU A 187 2.20 -13.47 -1.83
N LEU A 188 3.23 -13.16 -2.64
CA LEU A 188 3.18 -13.36 -4.09
C LEU A 188 3.09 -14.85 -4.43
N CYS A 189 3.87 -15.71 -3.76
CA CYS A 189 3.83 -17.15 -4.01
C CYS A 189 2.45 -17.72 -3.66
N TRP A 190 1.89 -17.31 -2.52
CA TRP A 190 0.54 -17.70 -2.13
C TRP A 190 -0.51 -17.21 -3.13
N ALA A 191 -0.46 -15.94 -3.54
CA ALA A 191 -1.38 -15.38 -4.53
C ALA A 191 -1.33 -16.16 -5.86
N LEU A 192 -0.14 -16.46 -6.38
CA LEU A 192 0.01 -17.26 -7.61
C LEU A 192 -0.50 -18.69 -7.43
N HIS A 193 -0.21 -19.32 -6.30
CA HIS A 193 -0.62 -20.70 -6.06
C HIS A 193 -2.14 -20.84 -5.98
N VAL A 194 -2.84 -19.89 -5.35
CA VAL A 194 -4.30 -19.87 -5.25
C VAL A 194 -4.96 -19.88 -6.64
N TYR A 195 -4.35 -19.24 -7.64
CA TYR A 195 -4.92 -19.12 -8.99
C TYR A 195 -4.46 -20.22 -9.96
N HIS A 196 -3.20 -20.67 -9.88
CA HIS A 196 -2.60 -21.52 -10.93
C HIS A 196 -2.27 -22.96 -10.51
N GLY A 197 -2.29 -23.29 -9.22
CA GLY A 197 -1.96 -24.65 -8.75
C GLY A 197 -0.57 -25.14 -9.16
N THR A 198 0.33 -24.23 -9.51
CA THR A 198 1.68 -24.50 -10.04
C THR A 198 2.64 -25.00 -8.96
N ALA A 199 3.71 -25.68 -9.39
CA ALA A 199 4.72 -26.25 -8.50
C ALA A 199 5.41 -25.17 -7.66
N TRP A 200 5.40 -25.36 -6.34
CA TRP A 200 5.81 -24.35 -5.35
C TRP A 200 7.26 -23.86 -5.52
N GLN A 201 8.17 -24.71 -6.00
CA GLN A 201 9.58 -24.35 -6.19
C GLN A 201 9.78 -23.26 -7.25
N ALA A 202 9.16 -23.41 -8.43
CA ALA A 202 9.31 -22.44 -9.51
C ALA A 202 8.69 -21.08 -9.11
N LEU A 203 7.51 -21.12 -8.48
CA LEU A 203 6.85 -19.93 -7.94
C LEU A 203 7.72 -19.22 -6.90
N LEU A 204 8.34 -19.96 -5.98
CA LEU A 204 9.16 -19.38 -4.92
C LEU A 204 10.40 -18.68 -5.50
N ILE A 205 11.04 -19.25 -6.52
CA ILE A 205 12.18 -18.62 -7.19
C ILE A 205 11.74 -17.33 -7.90
N ALA A 206 10.67 -17.37 -8.70
CA ALA A 206 10.20 -16.21 -9.46
C ALA A 206 9.75 -15.06 -8.52
N THR A 207 9.01 -15.41 -7.46
CA THR A 207 8.52 -14.43 -6.48
C THR A 207 9.64 -13.88 -5.59
N LEU A 208 10.69 -14.66 -5.33
CA LEU A 208 11.90 -14.17 -4.66
C LEU A 208 12.62 -13.13 -5.52
N ILE A 209 12.75 -13.36 -6.83
CA ILE A 209 13.33 -12.37 -7.76
C ILE A 209 12.51 -11.07 -7.75
N ALA A 210 11.19 -11.17 -7.89
CA ALA A 210 10.30 -10.01 -7.82
C ALA A 210 10.37 -9.27 -6.48
N ALA A 211 10.53 -9.99 -5.36
CA ALA A 211 10.68 -9.43 -4.03
C ALA A 211 12.05 -8.76 -3.81
N MET A 212 13.12 -9.26 -4.43
CA MET A 212 14.41 -8.57 -4.47
C MET A 212 14.32 -7.26 -5.27
N THR A 213 13.58 -7.24 -6.38
CA THR A 213 13.28 -6.00 -7.13
C THR A 213 12.49 -5.00 -6.27
N ALA A 214 11.50 -5.48 -5.51
CA ALA A 214 10.75 -4.64 -4.56
C ALA A 214 11.69 -4.00 -3.52
N SER A 215 12.58 -4.79 -2.96
CA SER A 215 13.59 -4.36 -1.99
C SER A 215 14.54 -3.30 -2.56
N ALA A 216 15.04 -3.49 -3.79
CA ALA A 216 15.87 -2.50 -4.46
C ALA A 216 15.08 -1.21 -4.77
N THR A 217 13.86 -1.34 -5.27
CA THR A 217 13.00 -0.20 -5.61
C THR A 217 12.65 0.63 -4.35
N ARG A 218 12.44 -0.05 -3.22
CA ARG A 218 12.23 0.57 -1.91
C ARG A 218 13.40 1.46 -1.47
N ALA A 219 14.63 1.06 -1.77
CA ALA A 219 15.84 1.83 -1.43
C ALA A 219 16.11 2.98 -2.40
N LEU A 220 15.80 2.81 -3.69
CA LEU A 220 16.21 3.75 -4.74
C LEU A 220 15.24 4.92 -4.94
N PHE A 221 13.94 4.71 -4.77
CA PHE A 221 12.94 5.74 -5.09
C PHE A 221 12.68 6.67 -3.90
N PRO A 222 12.75 8.00 -4.08
CA PRO A 222 12.70 8.95 -2.96
C PRO A 222 11.31 9.07 -2.32
N GLY A 223 11.31 9.21 -0.99
CA GLY A 223 10.10 9.40 -0.19
C GLY A 223 9.07 8.29 -0.39
N ARG A 224 7.79 8.64 -0.30
CA ARG A 224 6.69 7.65 -0.38
C ARG A 224 6.36 7.16 -1.80
N TRP A 225 7.09 7.61 -2.82
CA TRP A 225 6.95 7.09 -4.19
C TRP A 225 7.52 5.68 -4.36
N ASN A 226 8.30 5.22 -3.39
CA ASN A 226 8.82 3.86 -3.39
C ASN A 226 7.75 2.77 -3.40
N GLY A 227 6.59 2.98 -2.75
CA GLY A 227 5.45 2.05 -2.79
C GLY A 227 4.88 1.87 -4.21
N PRO A 228 4.37 2.94 -4.85
CA PRO A 228 3.90 2.89 -6.24
C PRO A 228 4.94 2.35 -7.22
N ALA A 229 6.19 2.82 -7.12
CA ALA A 229 7.27 2.36 -8.00
C ALA A 229 7.49 0.85 -7.85
N THR A 230 7.42 0.33 -6.62
CA THR A 230 7.57 -1.10 -6.35
C THR A 230 6.43 -1.93 -6.92
N MET A 231 5.19 -1.46 -6.83
CA MET A 231 4.06 -2.15 -7.46
C MET A 231 4.23 -2.26 -8.97
N LEU A 232 4.74 -1.20 -9.60
CA LEU A 232 5.01 -1.18 -11.02
C LEU A 232 6.16 -2.12 -11.40
N THR A 233 7.32 -2.00 -10.72
CA THR A 233 8.52 -2.76 -11.07
C THR A 233 8.40 -4.25 -10.74
N SER A 234 7.85 -4.60 -9.57
CA SER A 234 7.62 -6.00 -9.21
C SER A 234 6.57 -6.66 -10.10
N GLY A 235 5.48 -5.95 -10.44
CA GLY A 235 4.51 -6.47 -11.39
C GLY A 235 5.10 -6.72 -12.78
N PHE A 236 5.93 -5.78 -13.26
CA PHE A 236 6.64 -5.94 -14.52
C PHE A 236 7.62 -7.13 -14.51
N VAL A 237 8.39 -7.30 -13.42
CA VAL A 237 9.30 -8.45 -13.28
C VAL A 237 8.54 -9.76 -13.23
N MET A 238 7.43 -9.83 -12.49
CA MET A 238 6.58 -11.02 -12.46
C MET A 238 5.99 -11.36 -13.83
N TRP A 239 5.68 -10.35 -14.64
CA TRP A 239 5.17 -10.54 -16.00
C TRP A 239 6.23 -11.05 -17.00
N LEU A 240 7.51 -10.76 -16.75
CA LEU A 240 8.60 -11.25 -17.60
C LEU A 240 9.05 -12.69 -17.27
N LEU A 241 8.74 -13.19 -16.07
CA LEU A 241 9.16 -14.49 -15.56
C LEU A 241 8.09 -15.56 -15.83
#